data_AF-A0A522GAV3-F1
#
_entry.id   AF-A0A522GAV3-F1
#
_cell.length_a   1.000
_cell.length_b   1.000
_cell.length_c   1.000
_cell.angle_alpha   90.00
_cell.angle_beta   90.00
_cell.angle_gamma   90.00
#
_symmetry.space_group_name_H-M   'P 1'
#
loop_
_entity.id
_entity.type
_entity.pdbx_description
1 polymer ?
#
loop_
_entity_poly.entity_id
_entity_poly.type
_entity_poly.pdbx_seq_one_letter_code
_entity_poly.pdbx_strand_id
1 'polypeptide(L)'
;LGPEINTRFNEDRPFLTNNGKTLSFCSQGHENIGGYDLFRSEMLPNGLWGKPKNLGYPINTPDDDIFFMPVGDGKSGYYSRFKESGGFGKEDIYKITFK
;
A
#
# COMPACT_ATOMS: atom_id res chain seq x y z
N LEU A 1 -11.98 -10.44 3.73
CA LEU A 1 -11.77 -9.38 2.72
C LEU A 1 -12.35 -9.73 1.35
N GLY A 2 -12.63 -11.01 1.06
CA GLY A 2 -13.34 -11.40 -0.16
C GLY A 2 -12.41 -11.53 -1.37
N PRO A 3 -12.94 -12.02 -2.50
CA PRO A 3 -12.12 -12.39 -3.68
C PRO A 3 -11.52 -11.19 -4.41
N GLU A 4 -12.06 -9.98 -4.20
CA GLU A 4 -11.48 -8.76 -4.79
C GLU A 4 -10.15 -8.38 -4.14
N ILE A 5 -9.97 -8.69 -2.85
CA ILE A 5 -8.74 -8.37 -2.12
C ILE A 5 -7.76 -9.54 -2.15
N ASN A 6 -8.25 -10.73 -1.83
CA ASN A 6 -7.42 -11.92 -1.64
C ASN A 6 -7.06 -12.55 -2.99
N THR A 7 -5.78 -12.78 -3.22
CA THR A 7 -5.31 -13.49 -4.41
C THR A 7 -4.81 -14.89 -4.03
N ARG A 8 -4.21 -15.60 -4.99
CA ARG A 8 -3.47 -16.86 -4.71
C ARG A 8 -2.08 -16.61 -4.12
N PHE A 9 -1.63 -15.35 -4.09
CA PHE A 9 -0.34 -14.92 -3.57
C PHE A 9 -0.53 -14.24 -2.22
N ASN A 10 0.49 -13.53 -1.74
CA ASN A 10 0.44 -12.90 -0.43
C ASN A 10 -0.17 -11.49 -0.50
N GLU A 11 -1.09 -11.24 0.43
CA GLU A 11 -1.54 -9.91 0.82
C GLU A 11 -1.19 -9.69 2.29
N ASP A 12 -0.70 -8.50 2.63
CA ASP A 12 -0.22 -8.23 3.98
C ASP A 12 -0.52 -6.78 4.41
N ARG A 13 -0.34 -6.52 5.72
CA ARG A 13 -0.44 -5.22 6.39
C ARG A 13 -1.72 -4.43 6.04
N PRO A 14 -2.93 -5.01 6.19
CA PRO A 14 -4.17 -4.29 5.93
C PRO A 14 -4.36 -3.15 6.94
N PHE A 15 -4.72 -1.97 6.45
CA PHE A 15 -4.97 -0.78 7.24
C PHE A 15 -6.23 -0.05 6.75
N LEU A 16 -7.09 0.33 7.68
CA LEU A 16 -8.32 1.05 7.38
C LEU A 16 -8.13 2.55 7.61
N THR A 17 -8.53 3.35 6.62
CA THR A 17 -8.56 4.81 6.68
C THR A 17 -9.97 5.34 6.41
N ASN A 18 -10.13 6.66 6.54
CA ASN A 18 -11.38 7.36 6.20
C ASN A 18 -12.61 6.76 6.89
N ASN A 19 -12.52 6.58 8.21
CA ASN A 19 -13.55 5.95 9.06
C ASN A 19 -13.94 4.52 8.61
N GLY A 20 -12.98 3.73 8.14
CA GLY A 20 -13.20 2.34 7.77
C GLY A 20 -13.72 2.12 6.35
N LYS A 21 -13.74 3.16 5.51
CA LYS A 21 -14.25 3.08 4.14
C LYS A 21 -13.18 2.81 3.09
N THR A 22 -11.92 3.02 3.43
CA THR A 22 -10.80 2.81 2.51
C THR A 22 -9.82 1.83 3.14
N LEU A 23 -9.60 0.69 2.48
CA LEU A 23 -8.63 -0.32 2.85
C LEU A 23 -7.35 -0.13 2.06
N SER A 24 -6.23 0.08 2.76
CA SER A 24 -4.88 0.02 2.19
C SER A 24 -4.23 -1.31 2.58
N PHE A 25 -3.46 -1.92 1.68
CA PHE A 25 -2.74 -3.17 1.92
C PHE A 25 -1.62 -3.32 0.89
N CYS A 26 -0.64 -4.20 1.13
CA CYS A 26 0.31 -4.60 0.09
C CYS A 26 -0.03 -5.99 -0.48
N SER A 27 0.32 -6.25 -1.73
CA SER A 27 0.05 -7.54 -2.39
C SER A 27 1.14 -7.92 -3.40
N GLN A 28 1.33 -9.23 -3.56
CA GLN A 28 2.15 -9.86 -4.61
C GLN A 28 1.33 -10.39 -5.80
N GLY A 29 0.00 -10.28 -5.74
CA GLY A 29 -0.89 -10.99 -6.66
C GLY A 29 -1.74 -10.13 -7.57
N HIS A 30 -1.75 -8.81 -7.38
CA HIS A 30 -2.43 -7.86 -8.25
C HIS A 30 -1.49 -7.37 -9.37
N GLU A 31 -1.95 -6.41 -10.17
CA GLU A 31 -1.11 -5.74 -11.18
C GLU A 31 -0.04 -4.89 -10.49
N ASN A 32 1.12 -5.50 -10.25
CA ASN A 32 2.25 -4.92 -9.52
C ASN A 32 3.31 -4.31 -10.45
N ILE A 33 4.11 -3.41 -9.89
CA ILE A 33 5.33 -2.86 -10.46
C ILE A 33 6.54 -3.68 -9.97
N GLY A 34 6.59 -3.98 -8.67
CA GLY A 34 7.64 -4.76 -8.02
C GLY A 34 7.14 -6.09 -7.46
N GLY A 35 7.72 -6.52 -6.34
CA GLY A 35 7.32 -7.75 -5.64
C GLY A 35 6.06 -7.54 -4.83
N TYR A 36 6.16 -6.85 -3.70
CA TYR A 36 5.03 -6.26 -2.99
C TYR A 36 4.76 -4.85 -3.48
N ASP A 37 3.51 -4.57 -3.84
CA ASP A 37 3.04 -3.23 -4.15
C ASP A 37 1.91 -2.83 -3.20
N LEU A 38 1.80 -1.54 -2.90
CA LEU A 38 0.71 -0.97 -2.13
C LEU A 38 -0.52 -0.69 -3.01
N PHE A 39 -1.67 -1.09 -2.49
CA PHE A 39 -2.99 -0.91 -3.10
C PHE A 39 -3.93 -0.19 -2.14
N ARG A 40 -4.95 0.46 -2.72
CA ARG A 40 -6.16 0.89 -1.99
C ARG A 40 -7.42 0.29 -2.60
N SER A 41 -8.39 -0.04 -1.76
CA SER A 41 -9.74 -0.43 -2.16
C SER A 41 -10.77 0.36 -1.35
N GLU A 42 -11.86 0.75 -1.99
CA GLU A 42 -12.97 1.46 -1.35
C GLU A 42 -14.10 0.48 -1.03
N MET A 43 -14.72 0.65 0.14
CA MET A 43 -15.91 -0.09 0.53
C MET A 43 -17.09 0.35 -0.35
N LEU A 44 -17.71 -0.61 -1.02
CA LEU A 44 -18.88 -0.39 -1.86
C LEU A 44 -20.17 -0.34 -1.02
N PRO A 45 -21.28 0.22 -1.54
CA PRO A 45 -22.55 0.29 -0.81
C PRO A 45 -23.13 -1.06 -0.38
N ASN A 46 -22.73 -2.15 -1.05
CA ASN A 46 -23.13 -3.52 -0.71
C ASN A 46 -22.28 -4.16 0.40
N GLY A 47 -21.34 -3.42 1.00
CA GLY A 47 -20.46 -3.91 2.06
C GLY A 47 -19.30 -4.78 1.57
N LEU A 48 -19.09 -4.88 0.26
CA LEU A 48 -17.92 -5.54 -0.33
C LEU A 48 -16.84 -4.51 -0.67
N TRP A 49 -15.59 -4.98 -0.70
CA TRP A 49 -14.48 -4.17 -1.19
C TRP A 49 -14.51 -4.08 -2.72
N GLY A 50 -14.26 -2.89 -3.25
CA GLY A 50 -14.11 -2.70 -4.70
C GLY A 50 -12.77 -3.20 -5.23
N LYS A 51 -12.59 -3.12 -6.55
CA LYS A 51 -11.33 -3.49 -7.21
C LYS A 51 -10.15 -2.69 -6.62
N PRO A 52 -9.08 -3.35 -6.12
CA PRO A 52 -7.88 -2.67 -5.65
C PRO A 52 -7.24 -1.82 -6.74
N LYS A 53 -6.74 -0.65 -6.35
CA LYS A 53 -6.00 0.28 -7.22
C LYS A 53 -4.57 0.38 -6.73
N ASN A 54 -3.61 0.06 -7.60
CA ASN A 54 -2.18 0.26 -7.37
C ASN A 54 -1.92 1.75 -7.12
N LEU A 55 -1.13 2.08 -6.10
CA LEU A 55 -0.82 3.48 -5.76
C LEU A 55 0.22 4.13 -6.70
N GLY A 56 0.90 3.32 -7.50
CA GLY A 56 1.83 3.76 -8.54
C GLY A 56 3.08 4.46 -7.99
N TYR A 57 3.93 4.93 -8.90
CA TYR A 57 5.11 5.71 -8.56
C TYR A 57 4.73 7.10 -8.00
N PRO A 58 5.45 7.67 -7.01
CA PRO A 58 6.68 7.17 -6.38
C PRO A 58 6.47 6.26 -5.16
N ILE A 59 5.23 5.84 -4.89
CA ILE A 59 4.90 5.03 -3.71
C ILE A 59 5.33 3.58 -3.94
N ASN A 60 4.98 3.02 -5.08
CA ASN A 60 5.44 1.71 -5.54
C ASN A 60 6.63 1.87 -6.48
N THR A 61 7.59 0.97 -6.32
CA THR A 61 8.87 0.88 -6.99
C THR A 61 9.05 -0.53 -7.55
N PRO A 62 10.14 -0.80 -8.29
CA PRO A 62 10.46 -2.17 -8.72
C PRO A 62 10.86 -3.13 -7.59
N ASP A 63 11.02 -2.65 -6.35
CA ASP A 63 11.40 -3.45 -5.18
C ASP A 63 10.14 -3.93 -4.40
N ASP A 64 10.31 -4.35 -3.13
CA ASP A 64 9.20 -4.65 -2.23
C ASP A 64 8.75 -3.40 -1.45
N ASP A 65 7.54 -2.92 -1.73
CA ASP A 65 6.90 -1.80 -1.06
C ASP A 65 5.73 -2.30 -0.19
N ILE A 66 6.04 -2.49 1.08
CA ILE A 66 5.18 -3.24 2.00
C ILE A 66 4.36 -2.36 2.95
N PHE A 67 4.74 -1.10 3.20
CA PHE A 67 4.04 -0.25 4.16
C PHE A 67 3.93 1.20 3.67
N PHE A 68 2.70 1.72 3.68
CA PHE A 68 2.42 3.14 3.53
C PHE A 68 1.27 3.55 4.44
N MET A 69 1.51 4.59 5.24
CA MET A 69 0.51 5.20 6.11
C MET A 69 0.35 6.67 5.75
N PRO A 70 -0.76 7.08 5.11
CA PRO A 70 -1.04 8.49 4.89
C PRO A 70 -1.29 9.19 6.23
N VAL A 71 -0.87 10.45 6.34
CA VAL A 71 -0.98 11.28 7.54
C VAL A 71 -1.78 12.54 7.22
N GLY A 72 -2.70 12.89 8.12
CA GLY A 72 -3.48 14.13 8.02
C GLY A 72 -4.41 14.16 6.82
N ASP A 73 -4.32 15.22 6.02
CA ASP A 73 -5.14 15.46 4.83
C ASP A 73 -4.67 14.68 3.58
N GLY A 74 -3.76 13.72 3.75
CA GLY A 74 -3.20 12.93 2.65
C GLY A 74 -2.05 13.63 1.90
N LYS A 75 -1.60 14.81 2.34
CA LYS A 75 -0.44 15.49 1.75
C LYS A 75 0.89 14.93 2.22
N SER A 76 0.91 14.04 3.20
CA SER A 76 2.12 13.35 3.62
C SER A 76 1.82 11.90 3.97
N GLY A 77 2.83 11.05 3.91
CA GLY A 77 2.73 9.67 4.35
C GLY A 77 4.07 9.16 4.89
N TYR A 78 4.00 8.16 5.74
CA TYR A 78 5.17 7.35 6.09
C TYR A 78 5.19 6.10 5.22
N TYR A 79 6.37 5.69 4.77
CA TYR A 79 6.55 4.44 4.04
C TYR A 79 7.83 3.75 4.47
N SER A 80 7.86 2.42 4.37
CA SER A 80 9.09 1.65 4.58
C SER A 80 9.79 1.40 3.26
N ARG A 81 11.12 1.52 3.21
CA ARG A 81 11.89 1.19 2.00
C ARG A 81 13.25 0.59 2.34
N PHE A 82 13.70 -0.34 1.50
CA PHE A 82 15.09 -0.79 1.48
C PHE A 82 15.95 0.15 0.64
N LYS A 83 17.15 0.49 1.13
CA LYS A 83 18.12 1.28 0.38
C LYS A 83 19.51 0.66 0.50
N GLU A 84 20.03 0.13 -0.61
CA GLU A 84 21.34 -0.54 -0.65
C GLU A 84 22.49 0.35 -0.14
N SER A 85 22.43 1.66 -0.39
CA SER A 85 23.45 2.61 0.04
C SER A 85 22.84 3.78 0.83
N GLY A 86 23.31 3.97 2.06
CA GLY A 86 22.87 5.04 2.95
C GLY A 86 21.55 4.80 3.68
N GLY A 87 21.08 3.54 3.74
CA GLY A 87 20.08 3.08 4.71
C GLY A 87 20.72 2.63 6.03
N PHE A 88 19.91 2.47 7.07
CA PHE A 88 20.33 2.00 8.40
C PHE A 88 19.97 0.52 8.65
N GLY A 89 19.42 -0.17 7.64
CA GLY A 89 19.06 -1.58 7.72
C GLY A 89 18.36 -2.08 6.47
N LYS A 90 17.57 -3.15 6.62
CA LYS A 90 16.78 -3.73 5.52
C LYS A 90 15.52 -2.94 5.20
N GLU A 91 14.89 -2.34 6.21
CA GLU A 91 13.67 -1.55 6.04
C GLU A 91 13.77 -0.31 6.93
N ASP A 92 13.88 0.86 6.32
CA ASP A 92 13.88 2.14 7.00
C ASP A 92 12.55 2.86 6.79
N ILE A 93 12.08 3.61 7.79
CA ILE A 93 10.86 4.42 7.69
C ILE A 93 11.22 5.82 7.17
N TYR A 94 10.61 6.21 6.06
CA TYR A 94 10.74 7.51 5.43
C TYR A 94 9.43 8.28 5.47
N LYS A 95 9.51 9.62 5.38
CA LYS A 95 8.35 10.50 5.18
C LYS A 95 8.36 11.04 3.75
N ILE A 96 7.23 10.93 3.06
CA ILE A 96 6.99 11.59 1.77
C ILE A 96 5.97 12.72 1.95
N THR A 97 6.17 13.82 1.23
CA THR A 97 5.22 14.94 1.14
C THR A 97 4.84 15.11 -0.33
N PHE A 98 3.56 15.00 -0.63
CA PHE A 98 3.01 15.27 -1.96
C PHE A 98 2.88 16.78 -2.14
N LYS A 99 3.36 17.31 -3.28
CA LYS A 99 3.22 18.72 -3.65
C LYS A 99 1.95 18.93 -4.46
#